data_AF-A0A1H2Z1Y5-F1
#
_entry.id   AF-A0A1H2Z1Y5-F1
#
_cell.length_a   1.000
_cell.length_b   1.000
_cell.length_c   1.000
_cell.angle_alpha   90.00
_cell.angle_beta   90.00
_cell.angle_gamma   90.00
#
_symmetry.space_group_name_H-M   'P 1'
#
loop_
_entity.id
_entity.type
_entity.pdbx_description
1 polymer ?
#
loop_
_entity_poly.entity_id
_entity_poly.type
_entity_poly.pdbx_seq_one_letter_code
_entity_poly.pdbx_strand_id
1 'polypeptide(L)'
;MFNPSQDDVRRFFCATYRKHKTGEILTPLEAIASDWLQQHPEYADDLRDVEAALSADYSVENGQTNPFLHLSMHLSIAEQISIDQPPGIRAAASALTQRLQSEHEAHHHIMECLGEMIWNSQRSGLPPDGAAYIDCIRKRV
;
A
#
# COMPACT_ATOMS: atom_id res chain seq x y z
N MET A 1 -1.47 -0.51 19.97
CA MET A 1 -1.51 -0.82 18.53
C MET A 1 -2.45 0.19 17.91
N PHE A 2 -1.95 1.13 17.11
CA PHE A 2 -2.78 2.10 16.40
C PHE A 2 -3.33 1.35 15.19
N ASN A 3 -4.58 0.89 15.25
CA ASN A 3 -5.24 0.25 14.11
C ASN A 3 -6.25 1.25 13.56
N PRO A 4 -5.88 2.08 12.56
CA PRO A 4 -6.78 3.09 12.03
C PRO A 4 -8.05 2.44 11.49
N SER A 5 -9.19 3.09 11.69
CA SER A 5 -10.42 2.65 11.04
C SER A 5 -10.34 2.88 9.53
N GLN A 6 -11.18 2.20 8.75
CA GLN A 6 -11.34 2.47 7.31
C GLN A 6 -11.58 3.96 7.03
N ASP A 7 -12.37 4.58 7.90
CA ASP A 7 -12.72 5.98 7.91
C ASP A 7 -11.52 6.91 8.15
N ASP A 8 -10.60 6.52 9.04
CA ASP A 8 -9.36 7.27 9.28
C ASP A 8 -8.42 7.21 8.07
N VAL A 9 -8.29 6.02 7.45
CA VAL A 9 -7.48 5.82 6.23
C VAL A 9 -8.00 6.68 5.08
N ARG A 10 -9.33 6.69 4.87
CA ARG A 10 -9.97 7.51 3.83
C ARG A 10 -9.70 9.00 4.03
N ARG A 11 -9.92 9.50 5.25
CA ARG A 11 -9.65 10.91 5.59
C ARG A 11 -8.17 11.25 5.42
N PHE A 12 -7.27 10.35 5.81
CA PHE A 12 -5.83 10.53 5.66
C PHE A 12 -5.42 10.73 4.19
N PHE A 13 -5.84 9.84 3.29
CA PHE A 13 -5.47 9.95 1.87
C PHE A 13 -6.13 11.15 1.17
N CYS A 14 -7.41 11.44 1.47
CA CYS A 14 -8.07 12.64 0.93
C CYS A 14 -7.38 13.93 1.41
N ALA A 15 -7.00 13.99 2.69
CA ALA A 15 -6.28 15.13 3.26
C ALA A 15 -4.88 15.28 2.64
N THR A 16 -4.14 14.17 2.48
CA THR A 16 -2.82 14.15 1.84
C THR A 16 -2.91 14.65 0.39
N TYR A 17 -3.88 14.13 -0.37
CA TYR A 17 -4.11 14.53 -1.76
C TYR A 17 -4.40 16.03 -1.87
N ARG A 18 -5.31 16.54 -1.03
CA ARG A 18 -5.64 17.97 -0.94
C ARG A 18 -4.40 18.81 -0.65
N LYS A 19 -3.65 18.47 0.42
CA LYS A 19 -2.45 19.21 0.84
C LYS A 19 -1.38 19.24 -0.25
N HIS A 20 -1.15 18.12 -0.92
CA HIS A 20 -0.21 18.05 -2.03
C HIS A 20 -0.64 18.97 -3.18
N LYS A 21 -1.93 18.98 -3.56
CA LYS A 21 -2.46 19.86 -4.62
C LYS A 21 -2.41 21.34 -4.27
N THR A 22 -2.53 21.70 -2.99
CA THR A 22 -2.52 23.09 -2.52
C THR A 22 -1.13 23.59 -2.12
N GLY A 23 -0.10 22.73 -2.12
CA GLY A 23 1.24 23.08 -1.67
C GLY A 23 1.35 23.30 -0.15
N GLU A 24 0.45 22.70 0.63
CA GLU A 24 0.51 22.72 2.09
C GLU A 24 1.65 21.85 2.62
N ILE A 25 2.12 22.15 3.83
CA ILE A 25 3.16 21.36 4.50
C ILE A 25 2.64 19.96 4.79
N LEU A 26 3.37 18.96 4.29
CA LEU A 26 3.12 17.55 4.55
C LEU A 26 3.88 17.09 5.79
N THR A 27 3.23 16.28 6.63
CA THR A 27 3.93 15.46 7.62
C THR A 27 4.81 14.41 6.93
N PRO A 28 5.77 13.78 7.63
CA PRO A 28 6.60 12.73 7.02
C PRO A 28 5.80 11.58 6.40
N LEU A 29 4.72 11.14 7.05
CA LEU A 29 3.87 10.08 6.52
C LEU A 29 3.06 10.55 5.30
N GLU A 30 2.55 11.78 5.33
CA GLU A 30 1.86 12.39 4.19
C GLU A 30 2.80 12.58 2.99
N ALA A 31 4.09 12.87 3.21
CA ALA A 31 5.08 12.96 2.14
C ALA A 31 5.26 11.62 1.42
N ILE A 32 5.45 10.53 2.18
CA ILE A 32 5.54 9.17 1.61
C ILE A 32 4.25 8.82 0.86
N ALA A 33 3.09 9.09 1.45
CA ALA A 33 1.80 8.85 0.79
C ALA A 33 1.64 9.68 -0.48
N SER A 34 2.09 10.94 -0.49
CA SER A 34 2.05 11.82 -1.65
C SER A 34 2.87 11.30 -2.82
N ASP A 35 4.01 10.65 -2.57
CA ASP A 35 4.81 10.01 -3.63
C ASP A 35 4.02 8.89 -4.31
N TRP A 36 3.32 8.06 -3.54
CA TRP A 36 2.45 7.01 -4.09
C TRP A 36 1.20 7.56 -4.79
N LEU A 37 0.60 8.62 -4.26
CA LEU A 37 -0.53 9.28 -4.90
C LEU A 37 -0.19 9.81 -6.31
N GLN A 38 1.05 10.27 -6.51
CA GLN A 38 1.50 10.73 -7.83
C GLN A 38 1.69 9.59 -8.84
N GLN A 39 1.99 8.38 -8.35
CA GLN A 39 2.10 7.18 -9.18
C GLN A 39 0.73 6.59 -9.56
N HIS A 40 -0.34 6.98 -8.86
CA HIS A 40 -1.72 6.52 -9.08
C HIS A 40 -2.70 7.65 -9.44
N PRO A 41 -2.52 8.34 -10.58
CA PRO A 41 -3.45 9.37 -11.02
C PRO A 41 -4.88 8.86 -11.26
N GLU A 42 -5.07 7.57 -11.47
CA GLU A 42 -6.39 6.93 -11.63
C GLU A 42 -7.30 7.08 -10.41
N TYR A 43 -6.73 7.22 -9.21
CA TYR A 43 -7.50 7.39 -7.96
C TYR A 43 -7.77 8.86 -7.62
N ALA A 44 -7.35 9.81 -8.47
CA ALA A 44 -7.52 11.24 -8.21
C ALA A 44 -8.98 11.65 -7.95
N ASP A 45 -9.94 11.02 -8.65
CA ASP A 45 -11.36 11.32 -8.48
C ASP A 45 -11.93 10.77 -7.17
N ASP A 46 -11.45 9.62 -6.71
CA ASP A 46 -11.86 9.02 -5.42
C ASP A 46 -11.34 9.82 -4.21
N LEU A 47 -10.29 10.60 -4.40
CA LEU A 47 -9.58 11.32 -3.34
C LEU A 47 -9.98 12.80 -3.19
N ARG A 48 -10.72 13.35 -4.16
CA ARG A 48 -11.05 14.78 -4.20
C ARG A 48 -12.17 15.19 -3.25
N ASP A 49 -13.04 14.24 -2.87
CA ASP A 49 -14.20 14.48 -2.02
C ASP A 49 -14.21 13.46 -0.88
N VAL A 50 -13.95 13.94 0.33
CA VAL A 50 -13.85 13.10 1.53
C VAL A 50 -15.19 12.47 1.90
N GLU A 51 -16.31 13.16 1.73
CA GLU A 51 -17.63 12.63 2.10
C GLU A 51 -18.07 11.55 1.10
N ALA A 52 -17.76 11.73 -0.18
CA ALA A 52 -17.94 10.70 -1.20
C ALA A 52 -17.04 9.48 -0.91
N ALA A 53 -15.77 9.69 -0.57
CA ALA A 53 -14.84 8.62 -0.20
C ALA A 53 -15.34 7.80 1.00
N LEU A 54 -15.90 8.46 2.01
CA LEU A 54 -16.44 7.84 3.21
C LEU A 54 -17.71 7.03 2.96
N SER A 55 -18.56 7.47 2.03
CA SER A 55 -19.80 6.76 1.66
C SER A 55 -19.62 5.70 0.58
N ALA A 56 -18.48 5.66 -0.11
CA ALA A 56 -18.20 4.70 -1.17
C ALA A 56 -18.13 3.25 -0.66
N ASP A 57 -18.69 2.33 -1.45
CA ASP A 57 -18.64 0.88 -1.21
C ASP A 57 -17.74 0.18 -2.24
N TYR A 58 -16.57 -0.27 -1.79
CA TYR A 58 -15.61 -1.05 -2.58
C TYR A 58 -15.68 -2.54 -2.23
N SER A 59 -16.87 -3.06 -1.95
CA SER A 59 -17.10 -4.48 -1.75
C SER A 59 -16.66 -5.28 -2.99
N VAL A 60 -16.16 -6.51 -2.74
CA VAL A 60 -15.68 -7.41 -3.81
C VAL A 60 -16.79 -7.70 -4.85
N GLU A 61 -18.05 -7.66 -4.43
CA GLU A 61 -19.24 -7.86 -5.26
C GLU A 61 -19.37 -6.79 -6.36
N ASN A 62 -18.91 -5.56 -6.09
CA ASN A 62 -18.91 -4.47 -7.07
C ASN A 62 -17.75 -4.58 -8.08
N GLY A 63 -16.82 -5.53 -7.88
CA GLY A 63 -15.69 -5.78 -8.78
C GLY A 63 -14.69 -4.63 -8.90
N GLN A 64 -14.79 -3.62 -8.04
CA GLN A 64 -13.93 -2.44 -8.04
C GLN A 64 -12.73 -2.63 -7.11
N THR A 65 -11.54 -2.28 -7.60
CA THR A 65 -10.35 -2.16 -6.74
C THR A 65 -10.59 -1.06 -5.71
N ASN A 66 -10.33 -1.35 -4.43
CA ASN A 66 -10.43 -0.35 -3.37
C ASN A 66 -9.16 0.54 -3.37
N PRO A 67 -9.25 1.82 -3.78
CA PRO A 67 -8.08 2.69 -3.89
C PRO A 67 -7.38 2.91 -2.55
N PHE A 68 -8.14 2.98 -1.46
CA PHE A 68 -7.61 3.21 -0.12
C PHE A 68 -6.84 2.00 0.40
N LEU A 69 -7.34 0.78 0.14
CA LEU A 69 -6.62 -0.44 0.48
C LEU A 69 -5.33 -0.54 -0.33
N HIS A 70 -5.39 -0.30 -1.64
CA HIS A 70 -4.23 -0.33 -2.53
C HIS A 70 -3.13 0.62 -2.04
N LEU A 71 -3.47 1.89 -1.80
CA LEU A 71 -2.52 2.89 -1.32
C LEU A 71 -1.99 2.57 0.09
N SER A 72 -2.82 2.03 0.98
CA SER A 72 -2.37 1.54 2.30
C SER A 72 -1.37 0.39 2.20
N MET A 73 -1.51 -0.51 1.22
CA MET A 73 -0.55 -1.59 0.99
C MET A 73 0.81 -1.03 0.54
N HIS A 74 0.85 0.03 -0.29
CA HIS A 74 2.11 0.71 -0.61
C HIS A 74 2.80 1.27 0.63
N LEU A 75 2.05 1.94 1.52
CA LEU A 75 2.61 2.46 2.78
C LEU A 75 3.12 1.36 3.69
N SER A 76 2.39 0.25 3.79
CA SER A 76 2.81 -0.92 4.57
C SER A 76 4.10 -1.52 4.02
N ILE A 77 4.22 -1.67 2.70
CA ILE A 77 5.44 -2.18 2.06
C ILE A 77 6.61 -1.20 2.27
N ALA A 78 6.38 0.11 2.13
CA ALA A 78 7.41 1.12 2.38
C ALA A 78 7.92 1.07 3.83
N GLU A 79 7.02 0.89 4.81
CA GLU A 79 7.40 0.70 6.21
C GLU A 79 8.20 -0.59 6.41
N GLN A 80 7.70 -1.73 5.90
CA GLN A 80 8.36 -3.03 5.95
C GLN A 80 9.80 -2.95 5.41
N ILE A 81 10.00 -2.31 4.26
CA ILE A 81 11.31 -2.05 3.66
C ILE A 81 12.16 -1.14 4.55
N SER A 82 11.58 -0.06 5.07
CA SER A 82 12.27 0.93 5.91
C SER A 82 12.83 0.33 7.20
N ILE A 83 12.09 -0.60 7.82
CA ILE A 83 12.52 -1.26 9.08
C ILE A 83 13.10 -2.67 8.87
N ASP A 84 13.18 -3.13 7.61
CA ASP A 84 13.54 -4.51 7.22
C ASP A 84 12.76 -5.58 8.00
N GLN A 85 11.43 -5.47 8.02
CA GLN A 85 10.54 -6.44 8.63
C GLN A 85 9.46 -6.90 7.64
N PRO A 86 9.37 -8.20 7.30
CA PRO A 86 10.23 -9.28 7.80
C PRO A 86 11.69 -9.15 7.33
N PRO A 87 12.66 -9.71 8.08
CA PRO A 87 14.08 -9.57 7.76
C PRO A 87 14.41 -10.02 6.33
N GLY A 88 15.15 -9.20 5.61
CA GLY A 88 15.53 -9.45 4.22
C GLY A 88 14.57 -8.87 3.17
N ILE A 89 13.43 -8.27 3.56
CA ILE A 89 12.53 -7.61 2.62
C ILE A 89 13.22 -6.45 1.90
N ARG A 90 14.06 -5.67 2.59
CA ARG A 90 14.76 -4.54 1.98
C ARG A 90 15.67 -4.99 0.84
N ALA A 91 16.41 -6.07 1.05
CA ALA A 91 17.31 -6.62 0.05
C ALA A 91 16.52 -7.23 -1.13
N ALA A 92 15.45 -7.96 -0.85
CA ALA A 92 14.59 -8.54 -1.89
C ALA A 92 13.91 -7.47 -2.74
N ALA A 93 13.34 -6.44 -2.12
CA ALA A 93 12.71 -5.30 -2.79
C ALA A 93 13.74 -4.52 -3.64
N SER A 94 14.93 -4.25 -3.09
CA SER A 94 15.98 -3.53 -3.83
C SER A 94 16.41 -4.30 -5.09
N ALA A 95 16.57 -5.62 -5.00
CA ALA A 95 16.91 -6.45 -6.15
C ALA A 95 15.80 -6.47 -7.20
N LEU A 96 14.54 -6.54 -6.76
CA LEU A 96 13.38 -6.51 -7.66
C LEU A 96 13.23 -5.16 -8.37
N THR A 97 13.38 -4.04 -7.66
CA THR A 97 13.39 -2.70 -8.24
C THR A 97 14.51 -2.53 -9.26
N GLN A 98 15.71 -3.04 -8.96
CA GLN A 98 16.83 -3.03 -9.91
C GLN A 98 16.55 -3.88 -11.15
N ARG A 99 15.90 -5.03 -11.01
CA ARG A 99 15.54 -5.85 -12.17
C ARG A 99 14.49 -5.18 -13.05
N LEU A 100 13.45 -4.61 -12.43
CA LEU A 100 12.32 -4.01 -13.13
C LEU A 100 12.58 -2.57 -13.61
N GLN A 101 13.63 -1.93 -13.09
CA GLN A 101 13.90 -0.50 -13.32
C GLN A 101 12.71 0.39 -12.94
N SER A 102 11.90 -0.05 -11.96
CA SER A 102 10.70 0.63 -11.50
C SER A 102 10.36 0.22 -10.07
N GLU A 103 10.35 1.20 -9.16
CA GLU A 103 9.92 0.99 -7.78
C GLU A 103 8.42 0.71 -7.70
N HIS A 104 7.65 1.37 -8.55
CA HIS A 104 6.19 1.20 -8.65
C HIS A 104 5.83 -0.25 -9.02
N GLU A 105 6.44 -0.79 -10.08
CA GLU A 105 6.21 -2.18 -10.49
C GLU A 105 6.72 -3.18 -9.45
N ALA A 106 7.87 -2.90 -8.82
CA ALA A 106 8.38 -3.73 -7.74
C ALA A 106 7.40 -3.78 -6.56
N HIS A 107 6.83 -2.64 -6.15
CA HIS A 107 5.81 -2.60 -5.11
C HIS A 107 4.55 -3.38 -5.48
N HIS A 108 4.07 -3.30 -6.73
CA HIS A 108 2.95 -4.14 -7.17
C HIS A 108 3.25 -5.62 -7.08
N HIS A 109 4.44 -6.05 -7.52
CA HIS A 109 4.85 -7.45 -7.39
C HIS A 109 4.98 -7.90 -5.93
N ILE A 110 5.46 -7.02 -5.03
CA ILE A 110 5.53 -7.29 -3.59
C ILE A 110 4.11 -7.35 -2.99
N MET A 111 3.20 -6.49 -3.44
CA MET A 111 1.81 -6.43 -3.01
C MET A 111 1.06 -7.73 -3.28
N GLU A 112 1.30 -8.37 -4.42
CA GLU A 112 0.76 -9.71 -4.70
C GLU A 112 1.25 -10.76 -3.69
N CYS A 113 2.55 -10.76 -3.37
CA CYS A 113 3.11 -11.66 -2.36
C CYS A 113 2.57 -11.36 -0.94
N LEU A 114 2.36 -10.08 -0.62
CA LEU A 114 1.75 -9.65 0.63
C LEU A 114 0.30 -10.15 0.74
N GLY A 115 -0.48 -10.01 -0.35
CA GLY A 115 -1.84 -10.52 -0.46
C GLY A 115 -1.90 -12.04 -0.28
N GLU A 116 -1.00 -12.78 -0.93
CA GLU A 116 -0.88 -14.24 -0.78
C GLU A 116 -0.58 -14.63 0.68
N MET A 117 0.36 -13.96 1.34
CA MET A 117 0.67 -14.23 2.76
C MET A 117 -0.55 -13.99 3.67
N ILE A 118 -1.25 -12.86 3.50
CA ILE A 118 -2.43 -12.52 4.29
C ILE A 118 -3.54 -13.54 4.06
N TRP A 119 -3.81 -13.89 2.79
CA TRP A 119 -4.83 -14.88 2.44
C TRP A 119 -4.52 -16.26 3.03
N ASN A 120 -3.27 -16.71 2.94
CA ASN A 120 -2.84 -17.97 3.55
C ASN A 120 -2.99 -17.98 5.07
N SER A 121 -2.64 -16.87 5.73
CA SER A 121 -2.84 -16.69 7.18
C SER A 121 -4.32 -16.76 7.56
N GLN A 122 -5.19 -16.04 6.85
CA GLN A 122 -6.63 -16.06 7.07
C GLN A 122 -7.23 -17.45 6.86
N ARG A 123 -6.84 -18.16 5.79
CA ARG A 123 -7.36 -19.48 5.48
C ARG A 123 -6.91 -20.56 6.46
N SER A 124 -5.67 -20.48 6.93
CA SER A 124 -5.09 -21.47 7.84
C SER A 124 -5.33 -21.18 9.33
N GLY A 125 -5.69 -19.93 9.67
CA GLY A 125 -5.77 -19.45 11.05
C GLY A 125 -4.40 -19.29 11.73
N LEU A 126 -3.30 -19.47 10.99
CA LEU A 126 -1.94 -19.28 11.49
C LEU A 126 -1.48 -17.82 11.31
N PRO A 127 -0.50 -17.35 12.10
CA PRO A 127 0.10 -16.03 11.89
C PRO A 127 0.68 -15.88 10.47
N PRO A 128 0.79 -14.64 9.94
CA PRO A 128 1.44 -14.37 8.65
C PRO A 128 2.86 -14.95 8.59
N ASP A 129 3.16 -15.70 7.53
CA ASP A 129 4.46 -16.31 7.31
C ASP A 129 5.40 -15.37 6.54
N GLY A 130 6.20 -14.63 7.31
CA GLY A 130 7.19 -13.70 6.75
C GLY A 130 8.25 -14.38 5.88
N ALA A 131 8.61 -15.65 6.15
CA ALA A 131 9.62 -16.34 5.34
C ALA A 131 9.04 -16.70 3.96
N ALA A 132 7.81 -17.22 3.91
CA ALA A 132 7.12 -17.49 2.66
C ALA A 132 6.90 -16.21 1.84
N TYR A 133 6.60 -15.08 2.50
CA TYR A 133 6.49 -13.78 1.85
C TYR A 133 7.80 -13.34 1.19
N ILE A 134 8.94 -13.42 1.88
CA ILE A 134 10.26 -13.11 1.30
C ILE A 134 10.60 -14.03 0.13
N ASP A 135 10.35 -15.33 0.27
CA ASP A 135 10.62 -16.30 -0.79
C ASP A 135 9.76 -16.06 -2.03
N CYS A 136 8.50 -15.62 -1.86
CA CYS A 136 7.65 -15.17 -2.96
C CYS A 136 8.27 -13.99 -3.72
N ILE A 137 8.77 -12.96 -3.00
CA ILE A 137 9.41 -11.79 -3.63
C ILE A 137 10.68 -12.22 -4.38
N ARG A 138 11.52 -13.06 -3.77
CA ARG A 138 12.79 -13.53 -4.38
C ARG A 138 12.60 -14.31 -5.67
N LYS A 139 11.51 -15.07 -5.80
CA LYS A 139 11.15 -15.78 -7.05
C LYS A 139 10.78 -14.85 -8.19
N ARG A 140 10.52 -13.57 -7.88
CA ARG A 140 10.19 -12.53 -8.85
C ARG A 140 11.42 -11.68 -9.21
N VAL A 141 12.59 -11.93 -8.62
CA VAL A 141 13.89 -11.33 -9.04
C VAL A 141 14.47 -12.12 -10.22
#